data_AF-A0A944S5G5-F1
#
_entry.id   AF-A0A944S5G5-F1
#
_cell.length_a   1.000
_cell.length_b   1.000
_cell.length_c   1.000
_cell.angle_alpha   90.00
_cell.angle_beta   90.00
_cell.angle_gamma   90.00
#
_symmetry.space_group_name_H-M   'P 1'
#
loop_
_entity.id
_entity.type
_entity.pdbx_description
1 polymer ?
#
loop_
_entity_poly.entity_id
_entity_poly.type
_entity_poly.pdbx_seq_one_letter_code
_entity_poly.pdbx_strand_id
1 'polypeptide(L)'
;YIGAGAAVGIIGIVHAIRSVRATRSQSGANGWRSRLGETPRGRGDIPMLAAIGVYLMSTLAMVLLCVYLLEDDDFPFVFMLAFGFLLTPLLSYVNARMAGLTGQSVSFPMVREGAFILSGYSGIDIWFVPIPYADHGRRAQLFREVELTGTKFSSLIKAELLVLPLSLICGFVFWSLIWKMGPIPSPAFQYAQTYWHLIALRQCLWYSATLGGDSLFHEAIKGIWVGGGFAFAGGSFLLLSWLRLPVSLIYGFVRGLSALPHLLIPEMAGALLARYVLEKRFGQRTWRQYAPVLLAGYACGMGLIGMSAVAIALISKSVTQIRY
;
A
#
# COMPACT_ATOMS: atom_id res chain seq x y z
N TYR A 1 5.07 -7.93 -16.19
CA TYR A 1 4.53 -7.31 -14.96
C TYR A 1 4.65 -5.77 -15.00
N ILE A 2 5.85 -5.21 -15.13
CA ILE A 2 6.10 -3.75 -15.19
C ILE A 2 5.22 -3.04 -16.25
N GLY A 3 5.23 -3.52 -17.49
CA GLY A 3 4.41 -2.92 -18.57
C GLY A 3 2.90 -2.97 -18.33
N ALA A 4 2.42 -4.07 -17.74
CA ALA A 4 0.99 -4.22 -17.41
C ALA A 4 0.57 -3.26 -16.27
N GLY A 5 1.43 -3.11 -15.25
CA GLY A 5 1.24 -2.12 -14.19
C GLY A 5 1.23 -0.68 -14.71
N ALA A 6 2.14 -0.34 -15.64
CA ALA A 6 2.18 0.97 -16.29
C ALA A 6 0.91 1.27 -17.10
N ALA A 7 0.40 0.29 -17.87
CA ALA A 7 -0.85 0.43 -18.60
C ALA A 7 -2.03 0.72 -17.67
N VAL A 8 -2.16 -0.05 -16.58
CA VAL A 8 -3.20 0.16 -15.56
C VAL A 8 -3.06 1.53 -14.89
N GLY A 9 -1.83 1.97 -14.60
CA GLY A 9 -1.55 3.29 -14.04
C GLY A 9 -2.03 4.40 -14.97
N ILE A 10 -1.66 4.35 -16.24
CA ILE A 10 -2.08 5.32 -17.26
C ILE A 10 -3.60 5.32 -17.42
N ILE A 11 -4.24 4.16 -17.46
CA ILE A 11 -5.70 4.03 -17.53
C ILE A 11 -6.36 4.69 -16.30
N GLY A 12 -5.80 4.49 -15.10
CA GLY A 12 -6.24 5.13 -13.86
C GLY A 12 -6.14 6.66 -13.94
N ILE A 13 -5.01 7.17 -14.43
CA ILE A 13 -4.74 8.60 -14.61
C ILE A 13 -5.72 9.22 -15.61
N VAL A 14 -5.91 8.58 -16.77
CA VAL A 14 -6.85 9.05 -17.81
C VAL A 14 -8.27 9.11 -17.25
N HIS A 15 -8.70 8.10 -16.50
CA HIS A 15 -10.01 8.12 -15.84
C HIS A 15 -10.13 9.19 -14.76
N ALA A 16 -9.06 9.49 -14.02
CA ALA A 16 -9.02 10.56 -13.04
C ALA A 16 -9.15 11.94 -13.68
N ILE A 17 -8.42 12.19 -14.76
CA ILE A 17 -8.51 13.46 -15.51
C ILE A 17 -9.92 13.63 -16.09
N ARG A 18 -10.49 12.57 -16.68
CA ARG A 18 -11.85 12.60 -17.22
C ARG A 18 -12.90 12.85 -16.13
N SER A 19 -12.78 12.24 -14.95
CA SER A 19 -13.74 12.49 -13.86
C SER A 19 -13.64 13.91 -13.33
N VAL A 20 -12.44 14.46 -13.14
CA VAL A 20 -12.25 15.86 -12.73
C VAL A 20 -12.88 16.82 -13.75
N ARG A 21 -12.67 16.57 -15.05
CA ARG A 21 -13.29 17.36 -16.12
C ARG A 21 -14.82 17.24 -16.13
N ALA A 22 -15.37 16.03 -15.94
CA ALA A 22 -16.81 15.80 -15.88
C ALA A 22 -17.47 16.48 -14.67
N THR A 23 -16.84 16.42 -13.49
CA THR A 23 -17.32 17.13 -12.28
C THR A 23 -17.27 18.64 -12.44
N ARG A 24 -16.21 19.17 -13.09
CA ARG A 24 -16.09 20.60 -13.39
C ARG A 24 -17.15 21.08 -14.39
N SER A 25 -17.53 20.22 -15.34
CA SER A 25 -18.63 20.46 -16.28
C SER A 25 -20.02 20.44 -15.62
N GLN A 26 -20.22 19.65 -14.56
CA GLN A 26 -21.52 19.48 -13.91
C GLN A 26 -21.78 20.44 -12.74
N SER A 27 -20.75 20.97 -12.06
CA SER A 27 -20.92 21.77 -10.83
C SER A 27 -20.63 23.27 -10.96
N GLY A 28 -20.20 23.76 -12.11
CA GLY A 28 -19.80 25.17 -12.29
C GLY A 28 -18.60 25.57 -11.41
N ALA A 29 -17.95 26.70 -11.71
CA ALA A 29 -16.73 27.12 -11.00
C ALA A 29 -16.95 27.39 -9.49
N ASN A 30 -18.17 27.80 -9.09
CA ASN A 30 -18.50 28.11 -7.71
C ASN A 30 -18.81 26.88 -6.84
N GLY A 31 -19.36 25.79 -7.41
CA GLY A 31 -19.68 24.58 -6.66
C GLY A 31 -18.45 23.77 -6.23
N TRP A 32 -17.32 23.92 -6.92
CA TRP A 32 -16.06 23.29 -6.52
C TRP A 32 -15.41 23.99 -5.34
N ARG A 33 -15.48 25.34 -5.29
CA ARG A 33 -14.99 26.13 -4.16
C ARG A 33 -15.84 25.95 -2.89
N SER A 34 -17.17 25.83 -3.01
CA SER A 34 -18.03 25.58 -1.85
C SER A 34 -17.75 24.21 -1.21
N ARG A 35 -17.53 23.17 -2.02
CA ARG A 35 -17.17 21.81 -1.54
C ARG A 35 -15.83 21.72 -0.82
N LEU A 36 -14.88 22.62 -1.09
CA LEU A 36 -13.62 22.69 -0.35
C LEU A 36 -13.80 23.29 1.05
N GLY A 37 -14.87 24.06 1.28
CA GLY A 37 -15.19 24.68 2.57
C GLY A 37 -16.27 23.95 3.38
N GLU A 38 -17.11 23.14 2.74
CA GLU A 38 -18.19 22.40 3.39
C GLU A 38 -17.67 21.15 4.12
N THR A 39 -17.29 21.31 5.38
CA THR A 39 -17.12 20.17 6.30
C THR A 39 -18.49 19.72 6.84
N PRO A 40 -18.77 18.40 6.95
CA PRO A 40 -19.97 17.90 7.61
C PRO A 40 -20.16 18.53 9.01
N ARG A 41 -21.30 19.20 9.23
CA ARG A 41 -21.55 19.94 10.47
C ARG A 41 -21.60 18.96 11.66
N GLY A 42 -20.87 19.28 12.74
CA GLY A 42 -20.94 18.57 14.03
C GLY A 42 -19.88 17.47 14.27
N ARG A 43 -19.05 17.11 13.28
CA ARG A 43 -18.02 16.04 13.42
C ARG A 43 -16.63 16.54 13.89
N GLY A 44 -16.37 17.84 13.75
CA GLY A 44 -15.08 18.45 14.08
C GLY A 44 -14.00 18.20 13.02
N ASP A 45 -14.41 18.06 11.75
CA ASP A 45 -13.49 17.80 10.64
C ASP A 45 -12.60 19.01 10.34
N ILE A 46 -11.36 18.73 9.91
CA ILE A 46 -10.40 19.74 9.49
C ILE A 46 -10.85 20.32 8.13
N PRO A 47 -10.81 21.65 7.92
CA PRO A 47 -11.11 22.24 6.62
C PRO A 47 -10.15 21.71 5.56
N MET A 48 -10.64 21.49 4.34
CA MET A 48 -9.87 20.85 3.26
C MET A 48 -8.55 21.59 2.96
N LEU A 49 -8.54 22.92 3.07
CA LEU A 49 -7.34 23.73 2.88
C LEU A 49 -6.27 23.45 3.94
N ALA A 50 -6.66 23.23 5.20
CA ALA A 50 -5.70 22.85 6.24
C ALA A 50 -5.19 21.42 6.04
N ALA A 51 -6.02 20.49 5.55
CA ALA A 51 -5.57 19.14 5.18
C ALA A 51 -4.55 19.17 4.02
N ILE A 52 -4.80 19.99 2.98
CA ILE A 52 -3.84 20.23 1.90
C ILE A 52 -2.56 20.86 2.46
N GLY A 53 -2.67 21.86 3.33
CA GLY A 53 -1.52 22.51 3.97
C GLY A 53 -0.66 21.52 4.76
N VAL A 54 -1.27 20.68 5.60
CA VAL A 54 -0.56 19.63 6.35
C VAL A 54 0.12 18.65 5.41
N TYR A 55 -0.53 18.25 4.31
CA TYR A 55 0.07 17.37 3.32
C TYR A 55 1.28 18.01 2.61
N LEU A 56 1.16 19.27 2.18
CA LEU A 56 2.26 19.98 1.54
C LEU A 56 3.43 20.14 2.50
N MET A 57 3.17 20.50 3.76
CA MET A 57 4.21 20.64 4.79
C MET A 57 4.88 19.31 5.12
N SER A 58 4.13 18.22 5.32
CA SER A 58 4.71 16.92 5.64
C SER A 58 5.50 16.34 4.47
N THR A 59 4.99 16.50 3.24
CA THR A 59 5.71 16.09 2.02
C THR A 59 6.97 16.91 1.85
N LEU A 60 6.91 18.24 2.04
CA LEU A 60 8.09 19.10 1.98
C LEU A 60 9.11 18.74 3.06
N ALA A 61 8.69 18.50 4.30
CA ALA A 61 9.57 18.07 5.37
C ALA A 61 10.27 16.74 5.02
N MET A 62 9.55 15.81 4.39
CA MET A 62 10.12 14.55 3.90
C MET A 62 11.16 14.76 2.80
N VAL A 63 10.84 15.63 1.83
CA VAL A 63 11.75 16.02 0.75
C VAL A 63 13.02 16.66 1.33
N LEU A 64 12.88 17.59 2.28
CA LEU A 64 14.02 18.25 2.93
C LEU A 64 14.87 17.26 3.73
N LEU A 65 14.25 16.31 4.44
CA LEU A 65 14.96 15.24 5.13
C LEU A 65 15.74 14.37 4.14
N CYS A 66 15.17 14.08 2.98
CA CYS A 66 15.87 13.34 1.94
C CYS A 66 17.06 14.13 1.37
N VAL A 67 16.91 15.44 1.12
CA VAL A 67 18.03 16.29 0.68
C VAL A 67 19.14 16.31 1.73
N TYR A 68 18.79 16.41 3.01
CA TYR A 68 19.75 16.38 4.11
C TYR A 68 20.49 15.03 4.22
N LEU A 69 19.82 13.92 3.91
CA LEU A 69 20.44 12.58 3.94
C LEU A 69 21.27 12.28 2.68
N LEU A 70 21.06 13.02 1.59
CA LEU A 70 21.71 12.87 0.28
C LEU A 70 22.80 13.92 0.03
N GLU A 71 23.32 14.57 1.10
CA GLU A 71 24.19 15.77 1.01
C GLU A 71 25.39 15.65 0.04
N ASP A 72 25.82 14.43 -0.30
CA ASP A 72 26.98 14.16 -1.16
C ASP A 72 26.67 13.90 -2.64
N ASP A 73 25.40 13.72 -3.03
CA ASP A 73 25.05 13.24 -4.37
C ASP A 73 24.04 14.15 -5.12
N ASP A 74 24.29 14.39 -6.42
CA ASP A 74 23.47 15.21 -7.34
C ASP A 74 22.15 14.51 -7.73
N PHE A 75 21.35 14.09 -6.76
CA PHE A 75 20.01 13.63 -7.05
C PHE A 75 19.14 14.78 -7.55
N PRO A 76 18.43 14.65 -8.69
CA PRO A 76 17.57 15.72 -9.18
C PRO A 76 16.44 15.97 -8.18
N PHE A 77 16.55 17.03 -7.39
CA PHE A 77 15.51 17.52 -6.46
C PHE A 77 14.13 17.58 -7.12
N VAL A 78 14.09 17.93 -8.41
CA VAL A 78 12.90 17.94 -9.27
C VAL A 78 12.18 16.58 -9.28
N PHE A 79 12.93 15.48 -9.31
CA PHE A 79 12.37 14.15 -9.30
C PHE A 79 11.70 13.85 -7.96
N MET A 80 12.31 14.23 -6.83
CA MET A 80 11.72 14.04 -5.52
C MET A 80 10.44 14.86 -5.33
N LEU A 81 10.42 16.09 -5.85
CA LEU A 81 9.21 16.90 -5.91
C LEU A 81 8.13 16.26 -6.79
N ALA A 82 8.50 15.69 -7.94
CA ALA A 82 7.54 14.99 -8.80
C ALA A 82 6.96 13.75 -8.09
N PHE A 83 7.76 12.99 -7.35
CA PHE A 83 7.30 11.86 -6.56
C PHE A 83 6.32 12.28 -5.46
N GLY A 84 6.71 13.28 -4.67
CA GLY A 84 5.91 13.76 -3.55
C GLY A 84 4.63 14.47 -3.99
N PHE A 85 4.71 15.44 -4.89
CA PHE A 85 3.60 16.36 -5.18
C PHE A 85 2.77 15.97 -6.41
N LEU A 86 3.31 15.19 -7.34
CA LEU A 86 2.58 14.81 -8.56
C LEU A 86 2.14 13.35 -8.53
N LEU A 87 3.10 12.44 -8.38
CA LEU A 87 2.87 11.00 -8.51
C LEU A 87 2.06 10.46 -7.33
N THR A 88 2.45 10.79 -6.09
CA THR A 88 1.81 10.27 -4.88
C THR A 88 0.32 10.63 -4.76
N PRO A 89 -0.11 11.90 -4.95
CA PRO A 89 -1.54 12.25 -4.94
C PRO A 89 -2.33 11.57 -6.05
N LEU A 90 -1.73 11.47 -7.24
CA LEU A 90 -2.37 10.87 -8.40
C LEU A 90 -2.61 9.38 -8.20
N LEU A 91 -1.60 8.64 -7.74
CA LEU A 91 -1.72 7.22 -7.41
C LEU A 91 -2.69 7.01 -6.24
N SER A 92 -2.62 7.85 -5.21
CA SER A 92 -3.54 7.79 -4.06
C SER A 92 -5.00 8.02 -4.48
N TYR A 93 -5.25 8.93 -5.43
CA TYR A 93 -6.58 9.16 -5.98
C TYR A 93 -7.10 7.95 -6.77
N VAL A 94 -6.25 7.38 -7.65
CA VAL A 94 -6.59 6.17 -8.40
C VAL A 94 -6.91 5.04 -7.43
N ASN A 95 -6.10 4.84 -6.39
CA ASN A 95 -6.32 3.80 -5.40
C ASN A 95 -7.56 4.03 -4.52
N ALA A 96 -7.85 5.27 -4.12
CA ALA A 96 -9.10 5.60 -3.42
C ALA A 96 -10.32 5.26 -4.28
N ARG A 97 -10.28 5.58 -5.57
CA ARG A 97 -11.36 5.28 -6.51
C ARG A 97 -11.49 3.78 -6.77
N MET A 98 -10.38 3.07 -6.93
CA MET A 98 -10.37 1.61 -7.09
C MET A 98 -10.93 0.92 -5.85
N ALA A 99 -10.58 1.39 -4.65
CA ALA A 99 -11.16 0.91 -3.41
C ALA A 99 -12.68 1.13 -3.39
N GLY A 100 -13.16 2.30 -3.82
CA GLY A 100 -14.60 2.60 -3.89
C GLY A 100 -15.38 1.82 -4.95
N LEU A 101 -14.79 1.56 -6.12
CA LEU A 101 -15.47 0.90 -7.25
C LEU A 101 -15.35 -0.62 -7.23
N THR A 102 -14.18 -1.14 -6.85
CA THR A 102 -13.85 -2.57 -6.92
C THR A 102 -13.60 -3.21 -5.56
N GLY A 103 -13.62 -2.42 -4.47
CA GLY A 103 -13.37 -2.92 -3.12
C GLY A 103 -11.90 -3.31 -2.87
N GLN A 104 -10.98 -2.93 -3.76
CA GLN A 104 -9.58 -3.33 -3.75
C GLN A 104 -8.68 -2.16 -4.17
N SER A 105 -7.46 -2.13 -3.63
CA SER A 105 -6.41 -1.18 -4.03
C SER A 105 -5.38 -1.90 -4.91
N VAL A 106 -4.76 -1.17 -5.84
CA VAL A 106 -3.71 -1.72 -6.70
C VAL A 106 -2.38 -1.11 -6.25
N SER A 107 -1.44 -1.94 -5.81
CA SER A 107 -0.07 -1.49 -5.67
C SER A 107 0.56 -1.43 -7.06
N PHE A 108 1.12 -0.27 -7.40
CA PHE A 108 1.88 -0.13 -8.63
C PHE A 108 3.32 -0.60 -8.37
N PRO A 109 3.69 -1.76 -8.92
CA PRO A 109 4.99 -2.35 -8.65
C PRO A 109 6.12 -1.61 -9.35
N MET A 110 7.31 -1.63 -8.76
CA MET A 110 8.55 -1.21 -9.41
C MET A 110 8.56 0.26 -9.89
N VAL A 111 7.62 1.09 -9.41
CA VAL A 111 7.55 2.51 -9.77
C VAL A 111 8.72 3.26 -9.15
N ARG A 112 9.07 2.93 -7.90
CA ARG A 112 10.20 3.53 -7.21
C ARG A 112 11.51 3.04 -7.83
N GLU A 113 11.66 1.73 -7.94
CA GLU A 113 12.85 1.05 -8.44
C GLU A 113 13.17 1.40 -9.89
N GLY A 114 12.15 1.39 -10.75
CA GLY A 114 12.31 1.78 -12.15
C GLY A 114 12.67 3.26 -12.31
N ALA A 115 12.15 4.12 -11.43
CA ALA A 115 12.43 5.53 -11.52
C ALA A 115 13.84 5.88 -11.02
N PHE A 116 14.42 5.14 -10.06
CA PHE A 116 15.83 5.29 -9.66
C PHE A 116 16.79 4.87 -10.77
N ILE A 117 16.46 3.80 -11.48
CA ILE A 117 17.26 3.34 -12.62
C ILE A 117 17.16 4.35 -13.77
N LEU A 118 15.97 4.87 -14.05
CA LEU A 118 15.74 5.85 -15.12
C LEU A 118 16.20 7.26 -14.79
N SER A 119 16.40 7.61 -13.51
CA SER A 119 16.91 8.93 -13.13
C SER A 119 18.39 9.12 -13.48
N GLY A 120 19.09 8.07 -13.93
CA GLY A 120 20.50 8.13 -14.29
C GLY A 120 21.43 8.31 -13.10
N TYR A 121 20.92 8.04 -11.89
CA TYR A 121 21.62 8.24 -10.64
C TYR A 121 22.56 7.06 -10.36
N SER A 122 23.82 7.36 -10.00
CA SER A 122 24.84 6.37 -9.68
C SER A 122 25.20 6.39 -8.20
N GLY A 123 24.53 5.54 -7.40
CA GLY A 123 24.72 5.50 -5.94
C GLY A 123 23.80 4.49 -5.25
N ILE A 124 24.21 3.98 -4.08
CA ILE A 124 23.43 3.04 -3.26
C ILE A 124 22.51 3.76 -2.25
N ASP A 125 22.98 4.90 -1.78
CA ASP A 125 22.38 5.78 -0.79
C ASP A 125 20.90 6.10 -1.08
N ILE A 126 20.52 6.30 -2.35
CA ILE A 126 19.12 6.51 -2.78
C ILE A 126 18.15 5.41 -2.30
N TRP A 127 18.64 4.19 -2.14
CA TRP A 127 17.82 3.05 -1.71
C TRP A 127 17.51 3.07 -0.21
N PHE A 128 18.28 3.84 0.57
CA PHE A 128 18.12 3.99 2.01
C PHE A 128 17.32 5.25 2.39
N VAL A 129 17.13 6.17 1.45
CA VAL A 129 16.46 7.44 1.70
C VAL A 129 14.95 7.30 1.67
N PRO A 130 14.23 7.90 2.63
CA PRO A 130 12.80 7.68 2.78
C PRO A 130 11.98 8.58 1.83
N ILE A 131 11.96 8.22 0.55
CA ILE A 131 11.32 9.00 -0.51
C ILE A 131 9.79 9.10 -0.32
N PRO A 132 9.18 10.29 -0.56
CA PRO A 132 7.75 10.54 -0.38
C PRO A 132 6.90 9.78 -1.42
N TYR A 133 6.75 8.48 -1.20
CA TYR A 133 5.96 7.55 -2.00
C TYR A 133 5.08 6.72 -1.06
N ALA A 134 4.00 7.32 -0.57
CA ALA A 134 3.06 6.69 0.35
C ALA A 134 1.65 6.69 -0.26
N ASP A 135 1.02 5.52 -0.36
CA ASP A 135 -0.36 5.42 -0.83
C ASP A 135 -1.35 5.84 0.27
N HIS A 136 -2.08 6.92 0.02
CA HIS A 136 -3.10 7.45 0.92
C HIS A 136 -4.54 7.01 0.54
N GLY A 137 -4.72 6.17 -0.48
CA GLY A 137 -6.03 5.72 -0.95
C GLY A 137 -6.84 4.98 0.11
N ARG A 138 -6.21 4.11 0.90
CA ARG A 138 -6.86 3.42 2.03
C ARG A 138 -7.26 4.38 3.16
N ARG A 139 -6.52 5.47 3.36
CA ARG A 139 -6.87 6.49 4.35
C ARG A 139 -8.14 7.23 3.94
N ALA A 140 -8.33 7.50 2.65
CA ALA A 140 -9.58 8.07 2.14
C ALA A 140 -10.79 7.14 2.40
N GLN A 141 -10.61 5.81 2.25
CA GLN A 141 -11.64 4.83 2.61
C GLN A 141 -11.96 4.88 4.12
N LEU A 142 -10.93 4.90 4.98
CA LEU A 142 -11.11 5.02 6.43
C LEU A 142 -11.89 6.29 6.80
N PHE A 143 -11.59 7.44 6.18
CA PHE A 143 -12.36 8.66 6.41
C PHE A 143 -13.84 8.52 6.06
N ARG A 144 -14.16 7.77 5.00
CA ARG A 144 -15.54 7.46 4.62
C ARG A 144 -16.19 6.50 5.61
N GLU A 145 -15.48 5.49 6.11
CA GLU A 145 -15.97 4.60 7.16
C GLU A 145 -16.28 5.36 8.46
N VAL A 146 -15.39 6.27 8.86
CA VAL A 146 -15.60 7.19 10.00
C VAL A 146 -16.83 8.08 9.77
N GLU A 147 -17.09 8.49 8.53
CA GLU A 147 -18.28 9.29 8.18
C GLU A 147 -19.57 8.48 8.32
N LEU A 148 -19.58 7.26 7.79
CA LEU A 148 -20.75 6.37 7.84
C LEU A 148 -21.07 5.89 9.26
N THR A 149 -20.06 5.77 10.12
CA THR A 149 -20.21 5.37 11.53
C THR A 149 -20.55 6.55 12.44
N GLY A 150 -20.54 7.78 11.94
CA GLY A 150 -20.79 8.98 12.75
C GLY A 150 -19.73 9.22 13.84
N THR A 151 -18.53 8.66 13.69
CA THR A 151 -17.46 8.79 14.67
C THR A 151 -16.82 10.18 14.60
N LYS A 152 -16.59 10.79 15.77
CA LYS A 152 -15.99 12.14 15.85
C LYS A 152 -14.50 12.07 15.51
N PHE A 153 -14.00 13.02 14.71
CA PHE A 153 -12.59 13.06 14.32
C PHE A 153 -11.66 13.21 15.54
N SER A 154 -12.09 13.95 16.57
CA SER A 154 -11.36 14.05 17.83
C SER A 154 -11.22 12.73 18.58
N SER A 155 -12.17 11.80 18.43
CA SER A 155 -12.06 10.46 19.01
C SER A 155 -10.98 9.64 18.32
N LEU A 156 -10.84 9.81 17.00
CA LEU A 156 -9.81 9.12 16.21
C LEU A 156 -8.42 9.60 16.61
N ILE A 157 -8.22 10.93 16.73
CA ILE A 157 -6.95 11.49 17.22
C ILE A 157 -6.65 11.01 18.64
N LYS A 158 -7.62 11.03 19.55
CA LYS A 158 -7.43 10.54 20.93
C LYS A 158 -7.04 9.06 20.95
N ALA A 159 -7.65 8.24 20.08
CA ALA A 159 -7.31 6.83 19.96
C ALA A 159 -5.87 6.64 19.46
N GLU A 160 -5.47 7.33 18.39
CA GLU A 160 -4.07 7.26 17.89
C GLU A 160 -3.07 7.76 18.93
N LEU A 161 -3.37 8.86 19.63
CA LEU A 161 -2.52 9.43 20.67
C LEU A 161 -2.38 8.52 21.90
N LEU A 162 -3.38 7.68 22.19
CA LEU A 162 -3.32 6.68 23.26
C LEU A 162 -2.63 5.39 22.81
N VAL A 163 -2.88 4.94 21.58
CA VAL A 163 -2.29 3.72 21.03
C VAL A 163 -0.78 3.88 20.82
N LEU A 164 -0.31 5.06 20.39
CA LEU A 164 1.11 5.31 20.14
C LEU A 164 1.99 5.04 21.37
N PRO A 165 1.82 5.71 22.54
CA PRO A 165 2.67 5.48 23.70
C PRO A 165 2.52 4.05 24.24
N LEU A 166 1.30 3.49 24.23
CA LEU A 166 1.06 2.13 24.65
C LEU A 166 1.84 1.13 23.78
N SER A 167 1.77 1.29 22.46
CA SER A 167 2.49 0.43 21.50
C SER A 167 3.99 0.56 21.62
N LEU A 168 4.53 1.75 21.90
CA LEU A 168 5.95 1.96 22.16
C LEU A 168 6.38 1.25 23.44
N ILE A 169 5.67 1.45 24.56
CA ILE A 169 6.00 0.81 25.84
C ILE A 169 5.93 -0.71 25.71
N CYS A 170 4.84 -1.25 25.18
CA CYS A 170 4.71 -2.69 24.95
C CYS A 170 5.76 -3.20 23.96
N GLY A 171 6.08 -2.43 22.92
CA GLY A 171 7.12 -2.73 21.94
C GLY A 171 8.50 -2.86 22.59
N PHE A 172 8.89 -1.92 23.46
CA PHE A 172 10.15 -1.98 24.21
C PHE A 172 10.21 -3.18 25.16
N VAL A 173 9.11 -3.52 25.83
CA VAL A 173 9.04 -4.72 26.68
C VAL A 173 9.25 -5.99 25.84
N PHE A 174 8.52 -6.13 24.73
CA PHE A 174 8.68 -7.27 23.83
C PHE A 174 10.09 -7.36 23.24
N TRP A 175 10.65 -6.22 22.82
CA TRP A 175 12.02 -6.15 22.31
C TRP A 175 13.02 -6.62 23.37
N SER A 176 12.90 -6.13 24.61
CA SER A 176 13.77 -6.55 25.72
C SER A 176 13.70 -8.06 25.97
N LEU A 177 12.51 -8.65 25.94
CA LEU A 177 12.35 -10.11 26.09
C LEU A 177 13.00 -10.89 24.94
N ILE A 178 12.81 -10.43 23.70
CA ILE A 178 13.39 -11.09 22.52
C ILE A 178 14.91 -11.11 22.58
N TRP A 179 15.54 -10.00 22.95
CA TRP A 179 17.00 -9.91 23.05
C TRP A 179 17.57 -10.73 24.21
N LYS A 180 16.78 -11.01 25.25
CA LYS A 180 17.19 -11.88 26.37
C LYS A 180 17.13 -13.37 26.05
N MET A 181 16.37 -13.79 25.04
CA MET A 181 16.24 -15.23 24.68
C MET A 181 17.48 -15.81 24.00
N GLY A 182 18.37 -14.96 23.48
CA GLY A 182 19.59 -15.39 22.80
C GLY A 182 19.99 -14.47 21.65
N PRO A 183 21.19 -14.68 21.07
CA PRO A 183 21.64 -13.89 19.93
C PRO A 183 20.75 -14.12 18.71
N ILE A 184 20.56 -13.07 17.91
CA ILE A 184 19.87 -13.12 16.63
C ILE A 184 20.92 -12.88 15.54
N PRO A 185 21.06 -13.75 14.53
CA PRO A 185 20.34 -15.00 14.27
C PRO A 185 20.87 -16.20 15.09
N SER A 186 19.98 -17.12 15.48
CA SER A 186 20.32 -18.38 16.15
C SER A 186 19.26 -19.46 15.87
N PRO A 187 19.49 -20.74 16.20
CA PRO A 187 18.49 -21.80 16.05
C PRO A 187 17.17 -21.55 16.80
N ALA A 188 17.19 -20.70 17.84
CA ALA A 188 15.97 -20.26 18.53
C ALA A 188 15.05 -19.41 17.62
N PHE A 189 15.64 -18.74 16.61
CA PHE A 189 15.00 -17.86 15.64
C PHE A 189 15.18 -18.40 14.20
N GLN A 190 14.58 -19.55 13.91
CA GLN A 190 14.67 -20.24 12.60
C GLN A 190 14.40 -19.32 11.40
N TYR A 191 13.38 -18.45 11.48
CA TYR A 191 13.06 -17.52 10.39
C TYR A 191 14.19 -16.53 10.13
N ALA A 192 14.78 -15.94 11.18
CA ALA A 192 15.89 -15.01 11.03
C ALA A 192 17.12 -15.72 10.45
N GLN A 193 17.43 -16.92 10.94
CA GLN A 193 18.58 -17.71 10.48
C GLN A 193 18.49 -18.08 9.00
N THR A 194 17.31 -18.47 8.51
CA THR A 194 17.13 -18.95 7.13
C THR A 194 16.84 -17.83 6.13
N TYR A 195 15.96 -16.89 6.50
CA TYR A 195 15.44 -15.90 5.54
C TYR A 195 16.19 -14.57 5.56
N TRP A 196 16.81 -14.13 6.65
CA TRP A 196 17.43 -12.79 6.66
C TRP A 196 18.57 -12.68 5.65
N HIS A 197 19.40 -13.72 5.53
CA HIS A 197 20.45 -13.75 4.51
C HIS A 197 19.88 -13.70 3.09
N LEU A 198 18.84 -14.50 2.80
CA LEU A 198 18.16 -14.49 1.50
C LEU A 198 17.51 -13.13 1.19
N ILE A 199 16.89 -12.50 2.18
CA ILE A 199 16.27 -11.18 2.06
C ILE A 199 17.35 -10.14 1.77
N ALA A 200 18.48 -10.18 2.50
CA ALA A 200 19.60 -9.28 2.29
C ALA A 200 20.20 -9.44 0.88
N LEU A 201 20.43 -10.66 0.41
CA LEU A 201 20.90 -10.91 -0.95
C LEU A 201 19.92 -10.38 -2.01
N ARG A 202 18.61 -10.58 -1.81
CA ARG A 202 17.58 -10.03 -2.70
C ARG A 202 17.58 -8.50 -2.71
N GLN A 203 17.84 -7.86 -1.57
CA GLN A 203 17.96 -6.39 -1.47
C GLN A 203 19.23 -5.89 -2.15
N CYS A 204 20.38 -6.52 -1.91
CA CYS A 204 21.65 -6.18 -2.56
C CYS A 204 21.58 -6.27 -4.07
N LEU A 205 20.82 -7.25 -4.61
CA LEU A 205 20.55 -7.34 -6.05
C LEU A 205 19.97 -6.01 -6.55
N TRP A 206 18.89 -5.50 -5.94
CA TRP A 206 18.30 -4.21 -6.32
C TRP A 206 19.25 -3.02 -6.15
N TYR A 207 20.01 -2.98 -5.05
CA TYR A 207 20.94 -1.88 -4.79
C TYR A 207 22.08 -1.84 -5.82
N SER A 208 22.48 -2.99 -6.35
CA SER A 208 23.47 -3.07 -7.42
C SER A 208 22.98 -2.52 -8.77
N ALA A 209 21.68 -2.28 -8.94
CA ALA A 209 21.12 -1.74 -10.18
C ALA A 209 21.57 -0.30 -10.48
N THR A 210 21.95 0.47 -9.46
CA THR A 210 22.36 1.88 -9.57
C THR A 210 23.87 2.08 -9.42
N LEU A 211 24.68 1.02 -9.23
CA LEU A 211 26.12 1.16 -8.97
C LEU A 211 26.99 1.42 -10.21
N GLY A 212 26.43 1.36 -11.42
CA GLY A 212 27.19 1.50 -12.67
C GLY A 212 28.05 0.26 -12.98
N GLY A 213 28.02 -0.17 -14.23
CA GLY A 213 28.61 -1.43 -14.72
C GLY A 213 27.57 -2.28 -15.44
N ASP A 214 28.00 -3.37 -16.09
CA ASP A 214 27.14 -4.40 -16.70
C ASP A 214 26.35 -5.12 -15.60
N SER A 215 25.44 -4.39 -14.98
CA SER A 215 24.55 -4.88 -13.94
C SER A 215 23.57 -5.83 -14.60
N LEU A 216 23.33 -6.98 -13.98
CA LEU A 216 22.31 -7.96 -14.39
C LEU A 216 20.94 -7.33 -14.63
N PHE A 217 20.68 -6.14 -14.04
CA PHE A 217 19.47 -5.35 -14.27
C PHE A 217 19.37 -4.69 -15.64
N HIS A 218 20.46 -4.18 -16.20
CA HIS A 218 20.46 -3.61 -17.55
C HIS A 218 20.18 -4.70 -18.60
N GLU A 219 20.66 -5.93 -18.36
CA GLU A 219 20.33 -7.09 -19.20
C GLU A 219 18.92 -7.64 -18.95
N ALA A 220 18.39 -7.48 -17.73
CA ALA A 220 17.06 -7.95 -17.34
C ALA A 220 15.90 -7.04 -17.80
N ILE A 221 16.10 -5.72 -17.92
CA ILE A 221 15.06 -4.80 -18.46
C ILE A 221 15.06 -4.87 -19.99
N LYS A 222 14.51 -5.96 -20.50
CA LYS A 222 14.26 -6.12 -21.93
C LYS A 222 13.01 -5.34 -22.30
N GLY A 223 13.21 -4.18 -22.94
CA GLY A 223 12.14 -3.27 -23.35
C GLY A 223 11.01 -3.94 -24.14
N ILE A 224 11.30 -5.01 -24.89
CA ILE A 224 10.30 -5.79 -25.62
C ILE A 224 9.26 -6.46 -24.71
N TRP A 225 9.67 -6.94 -23.52
CA TRP A 225 8.75 -7.57 -22.57
C TRP A 225 7.94 -6.55 -21.77
N VAL A 226 8.53 -5.38 -21.53
CA VAL A 226 7.82 -4.23 -20.96
C VAL A 226 6.78 -3.72 -21.95
N GLY A 227 7.16 -3.49 -23.20
CA GLY A 227 6.26 -3.11 -24.29
C GLY A 227 5.17 -4.15 -24.54
N GLY A 228 5.53 -5.44 -24.57
CA GLY A 228 4.58 -6.54 -24.71
C GLY A 228 3.58 -6.60 -23.56
N GLY A 229 4.03 -6.43 -22.31
CA GLY A 229 3.14 -6.36 -21.15
C GLY A 229 2.21 -5.15 -21.18
N PHE A 230 2.70 -4.00 -21.65
CA PHE A 230 1.90 -2.79 -21.84
C PHE A 230 0.85 -2.97 -22.95
N ALA A 231 1.25 -3.49 -24.11
CA ALA A 231 0.37 -3.75 -25.24
C ALA A 231 -0.69 -4.80 -24.89
N PHE A 232 -0.33 -5.84 -24.14
CA PHE A 232 -1.28 -6.86 -23.68
C PHE A 232 -2.33 -6.27 -22.72
N ALA A 233 -1.90 -5.53 -21.68
CA ALA A 233 -2.81 -4.93 -20.71
C ALA A 233 -3.67 -3.82 -21.33
N GLY A 234 -3.08 -2.95 -22.15
CA GLY A 234 -3.80 -1.90 -22.87
C GLY A 234 -4.74 -2.46 -23.94
N GLY A 235 -4.28 -3.45 -24.71
CA GLY A 235 -5.07 -4.12 -25.75
C GLY A 235 -6.25 -4.89 -25.15
N SER A 236 -6.03 -5.66 -24.08
CA SER A 236 -7.12 -6.33 -23.36
C SER A 236 -8.10 -5.33 -22.74
N PHE A 237 -7.62 -4.17 -22.27
CA PHE A 237 -8.49 -3.08 -21.82
C PHE A 237 -9.38 -2.52 -22.91
N LEU A 238 -8.81 -2.22 -24.07
CA LEU A 238 -9.57 -1.71 -25.20
C LEU A 238 -10.57 -2.74 -25.71
N LEU A 239 -10.15 -4.01 -25.81
CA LEU A 239 -11.00 -5.11 -26.24
C LEU A 239 -12.17 -5.32 -25.27
N LEU A 240 -11.92 -5.40 -23.96
CA LEU A 240 -12.97 -5.58 -22.95
C LEU A 240 -13.90 -4.37 -22.89
N SER A 241 -13.37 -3.16 -23.05
CA SER A 241 -14.18 -1.93 -23.12
C SER A 241 -15.06 -1.91 -24.37
N TRP A 242 -14.54 -2.35 -25.52
CA TRP A 242 -15.29 -2.43 -26.78
C TRP A 242 -16.40 -3.48 -26.71
N LEU A 243 -16.11 -4.64 -26.11
CA LEU A 243 -17.07 -5.73 -25.87
C LEU A 243 -18.03 -5.45 -24.71
N ARG A 244 -17.91 -4.30 -24.03
CA ARG A 244 -18.70 -3.92 -22.83
C ARG A 244 -18.63 -4.96 -21.69
N LEU A 245 -17.50 -5.65 -21.58
CA LEU A 245 -17.23 -6.64 -20.53
C LEU A 245 -16.64 -5.96 -19.27
N PRO A 246 -16.76 -6.60 -18.09
CA PRO A 246 -16.29 -6.01 -16.83
C PRO A 246 -14.77 -5.81 -16.84
N VAL A 247 -14.37 -4.54 -16.94
CA VAL A 247 -12.97 -4.08 -16.95
C VAL A 247 -12.22 -4.47 -15.65
N SER A 248 -12.95 -4.74 -14.56
CA SER A 248 -12.41 -5.26 -13.30
C SER A 248 -11.57 -6.53 -13.47
N LEU A 249 -11.82 -7.33 -14.52
CA LEU A 249 -11.08 -8.55 -14.81
C LEU A 249 -9.58 -8.28 -15.07
N ILE A 250 -9.25 -7.16 -15.70
CA ILE A 250 -7.85 -6.78 -16.01
C ILE A 250 -7.11 -6.44 -14.73
N TYR A 251 -7.76 -5.70 -13.84
CA TYR A 251 -7.19 -5.35 -12.54
C TYR A 251 -6.95 -6.61 -11.69
N GLY A 252 -7.88 -7.57 -11.72
CA GLY A 252 -7.71 -8.88 -11.08
C GLY A 252 -6.56 -9.69 -11.67
N PHE A 253 -6.44 -9.72 -13.00
CA PHE A 253 -5.34 -10.41 -13.69
C PHE A 253 -3.97 -9.81 -13.34
N VAL A 254 -3.85 -8.47 -13.38
CA VAL A 254 -2.61 -7.77 -13.06
C VAL A 254 -2.20 -8.00 -11.61
N ARG A 255 -3.17 -8.00 -10.67
CA ARG A 255 -2.93 -8.40 -9.27
C ARG A 255 -2.46 -9.85 -9.18
N GLY A 256 -3.08 -10.76 -9.93
CA GLY A 256 -2.75 -12.18 -9.94
C GLY A 256 -1.32 -12.46 -10.41
N LEU A 257 -0.79 -11.68 -11.36
CA LEU A 257 0.57 -11.85 -11.89
C LEU A 257 1.69 -11.67 -10.85
N SER A 258 1.42 -11.04 -9.70
CA SER A 258 2.40 -10.88 -8.63
C SER A 258 2.02 -11.52 -7.31
N ALA A 259 0.82 -12.04 -7.20
CA ALA A 259 0.44 -12.79 -6.02
C ALA A 259 0.95 -14.23 -6.12
N LEU A 260 1.39 -14.76 -4.98
CA LEU A 260 1.80 -16.16 -4.91
C LEU A 260 0.55 -17.05 -5.04
N PRO A 261 0.60 -18.16 -5.80
CA PRO A 261 -0.56 -19.01 -6.05
C PRO A 261 -1.26 -19.50 -4.78
N HIS A 262 -0.50 -19.75 -3.71
CA HIS A 262 -1.04 -20.18 -2.42
C HIS A 262 -1.91 -19.13 -1.71
N LEU A 263 -1.84 -17.86 -2.10
CA LEU A 263 -2.74 -16.81 -1.61
C LEU A 263 -4.00 -16.72 -2.47
N LEU A 264 -3.86 -16.85 -3.80
CA LEU A 264 -4.94 -16.70 -4.77
C LEU A 264 -5.92 -17.88 -4.77
N ILE A 265 -5.40 -19.11 -4.66
CA ILE A 265 -6.23 -20.32 -4.73
C ILE A 265 -7.24 -20.37 -3.57
N PRO A 266 -6.86 -20.13 -2.30
CA PRO A 266 -7.83 -20.07 -1.20
C PRO A 266 -8.81 -18.90 -1.32
N GLU A 267 -8.36 -17.73 -1.81
CA GLU A 267 -9.25 -16.58 -2.05
C GLU A 267 -10.32 -16.92 -3.10
N MET A 268 -9.92 -17.57 -4.19
CA MET A 268 -10.84 -18.07 -5.22
C MET A 268 -11.77 -19.14 -4.67
N ALA A 269 -11.26 -20.11 -3.90
CA ALA A 269 -12.08 -21.14 -3.27
C ALA A 269 -13.12 -20.54 -2.32
N GLY A 270 -12.74 -19.55 -1.52
CA GLY A 270 -13.64 -18.79 -0.65
C GLY A 270 -14.71 -18.02 -1.43
N ALA A 271 -14.33 -17.38 -2.55
CA ALA A 271 -15.27 -16.67 -3.41
C ALA A 271 -16.28 -17.62 -4.10
N LEU A 272 -15.83 -18.78 -4.55
CA LEU A 272 -16.68 -19.83 -5.14
C LEU A 272 -17.64 -20.41 -4.09
N LEU A 273 -17.15 -20.70 -2.89
CA LEU A 273 -17.96 -21.20 -1.78
C LEU A 273 -19.01 -20.17 -1.36
N ALA A 274 -18.62 -18.90 -1.26
CA ALA A 274 -19.54 -17.79 -1.00
C ALA A 274 -20.66 -17.73 -2.05
N ARG A 275 -20.32 -17.76 -3.35
CA ARG A 275 -21.29 -17.60 -4.44
C ARG A 275 -22.20 -18.82 -4.63
N TYR A 276 -21.65 -20.03 -4.57
CA TYR A 276 -22.40 -21.24 -4.93
C TYR A 276 -23.09 -21.91 -3.74
N VAL A 277 -22.56 -21.77 -2.53
CA VAL A 277 -23.10 -22.43 -1.34
C VAL A 277 -23.78 -21.43 -0.41
N LEU A 278 -23.06 -20.38 0.01
CA LEU A 278 -23.53 -19.50 1.09
C LEU A 278 -24.58 -18.49 0.61
N GLU A 279 -24.40 -17.88 -0.55
CA GLU A 279 -25.42 -16.99 -1.14
C GLU A 279 -26.71 -17.75 -1.46
N LYS A 280 -26.62 -19.02 -1.88
CA LYS A 280 -27.80 -19.88 -2.11
C LYS A 280 -28.51 -20.27 -0.80
N ARG A 281 -27.75 -20.52 0.27
CA ARG A 281 -28.28 -20.98 1.56
C ARG A 281 -28.88 -19.86 2.41
N PHE A 282 -28.24 -18.70 2.47
CA PHE A 282 -28.61 -17.60 3.38
C PHE A 282 -29.30 -16.43 2.67
N GLY A 283 -29.33 -16.44 1.34
CA GLY A 283 -29.80 -15.32 0.53
C GLY A 283 -28.71 -14.27 0.32
N GLN A 284 -28.70 -13.68 -0.89
CA GLN A 284 -27.62 -12.83 -1.36
C GLN A 284 -27.40 -11.57 -0.50
N ARG A 285 -28.48 -10.92 -0.06
CA ARG A 285 -28.40 -9.69 0.74
C ARG A 285 -27.89 -9.96 2.15
N THR A 286 -28.40 -11.01 2.79
CA THR A 286 -28.03 -11.41 4.15
C THR A 286 -26.57 -11.85 4.22
N TRP A 287 -26.13 -12.70 3.28
CA TRP A 287 -24.75 -13.17 3.23
C TRP A 287 -23.75 -12.01 3.07
N ARG A 288 -24.06 -11.05 2.18
CA ARG A 288 -23.19 -9.88 1.95
C ARG A 288 -23.07 -8.96 3.16
N GLN A 289 -24.05 -8.97 4.07
CA GLN A 289 -23.97 -8.23 5.33
C GLN A 289 -23.20 -9.01 6.41
N TYR A 290 -23.32 -10.34 6.43
CA TYR A 290 -22.63 -11.19 7.40
C TYR A 290 -21.16 -11.41 7.08
N ALA A 291 -20.78 -11.47 5.80
CA ALA A 291 -19.41 -11.75 5.39
C ALA A 291 -18.37 -10.76 5.98
N PRO A 292 -18.58 -9.42 5.96
CA PRO A 292 -17.68 -8.48 6.61
C PRO A 292 -17.58 -8.68 8.13
N VAL A 293 -18.70 -8.99 8.79
CA VAL A 293 -18.73 -9.22 10.26
C VAL A 293 -17.97 -10.49 10.63
N LEU A 294 -18.16 -11.56 9.87
CA LEU A 294 -17.46 -12.83 10.06
C LEU A 294 -15.95 -12.67 9.81
N LEU A 295 -15.56 -11.93 8.77
CA LEU A 295 -14.16 -11.59 8.51
C LEU A 295 -13.54 -10.80 9.67
N ALA A 296 -14.24 -9.77 10.17
CA ALA A 296 -13.79 -8.96 11.29
C ALA A 296 -13.63 -9.80 12.57
N GLY A 297 -14.61 -10.66 12.88
CA GLY A 297 -14.55 -11.57 14.02
C GLY A 297 -13.40 -12.57 13.92
N TYR A 298 -13.22 -13.19 12.75
CA TYR A 298 -12.11 -14.12 12.49
C TYR A 298 -10.74 -13.43 12.60
N ALA A 299 -10.57 -12.26 11.99
CA ALA A 299 -9.32 -11.49 12.06
C ALA A 299 -8.97 -11.10 13.50
N CYS A 300 -9.97 -10.66 14.28
CA CYS A 300 -9.80 -10.35 15.70
C CYS A 300 -9.39 -11.60 16.49
N GLY A 301 -10.10 -12.72 16.31
CA GLY A 301 -9.80 -13.98 16.99
C GLY A 301 -8.41 -14.52 16.66
N MET A 302 -8.01 -14.51 15.38
CA MET A 302 -6.67 -14.88 14.97
C MET A 302 -5.59 -14.00 15.62
N GLY A 303 -5.81 -12.69 15.69
CA GLY A 303 -4.89 -11.77 16.36
C GLY A 303 -4.74 -12.09 17.85
N LEU A 304 -5.85 -12.25 18.57
CA LEU A 304 -5.83 -12.54 20.01
C LEU A 304 -5.17 -13.88 20.33
N ILE A 305 -5.55 -14.95 19.62
CA ILE A 305 -4.98 -16.28 19.83
C ILE A 305 -3.51 -16.31 19.42
N GLY A 306 -3.15 -15.68 18.29
CA GLY A 306 -1.77 -15.60 17.82
C GLY A 306 -0.86 -14.88 18.81
N MET A 307 -1.29 -13.72 19.32
CA MET A 307 -0.51 -12.97 20.31
C MET A 307 -0.40 -13.73 21.64
N SER A 308 -1.47 -14.39 22.07
CA SER A 308 -1.47 -15.20 23.29
C SER A 308 -0.51 -16.39 23.16
N ALA A 309 -0.53 -17.09 22.03
CA ALA A 309 0.37 -18.20 21.76
C ALA A 309 1.83 -17.76 21.72
N VAL A 310 2.13 -16.62 21.08
CA VAL A 310 3.47 -16.02 21.07
C VAL A 310 3.90 -15.66 22.49
N ALA A 311 3.05 -15.00 23.29
CA ALA A 311 3.37 -14.65 24.66
C ALA A 311 3.70 -15.89 25.52
N ILE A 312 2.89 -16.95 25.43
CA ILE A 312 3.13 -18.22 26.14
C ILE A 312 4.43 -18.87 25.67
N ALA A 313 4.68 -18.90 24.35
CA ALA A 313 5.90 -19.46 23.79
C ALA A 313 7.15 -18.70 24.24
N LEU A 314 7.09 -17.36 24.29
CA LEU A 314 8.18 -16.52 24.78
C LEU A 314 8.46 -16.77 26.27
N ILE A 315 7.43 -16.85 27.11
CA ILE A 315 7.57 -17.16 28.53
C ILE A 315 8.20 -18.56 28.71
N SER A 316 7.68 -19.57 28.01
CA SER A 316 8.18 -20.95 28.08
C SER A 316 9.66 -21.06 27.68
N LYS A 317 10.05 -20.41 26.58
CA LYS A 317 11.45 -20.38 26.12
C LYS A 317 12.37 -19.58 27.06
N SER A 318 11.88 -18.48 27.62
CA SER A 318 12.66 -17.66 28.56
C SER A 318 12.93 -18.40 29.88
N VAL A 319 11.97 -19.18 30.38
CA VAL A 319 12.13 -19.97 31.62
C VAL A 319 13.07 -21.16 31.41
N THR A 320 13.02 -21.81 30.25
CA THR A 320 13.89 -22.98 29.95
C THR A 320 15.35 -22.59 29.72
N GLN A 321 15.63 -21.35 29.31
CA GLN A 321 16.99 -20.80 29.19
C GLN A 321 17.68 -20.53 30.55
N ILE A 322 16.92 -20.48 31.67
CA ILE A 322 17.48 -20.21 33.02
C ILE A 322 18.17 -21.45 33.63
N ARG A 323 18.29 -22.57 32.90
CA ARG A 323 19.12 -23.71 33.30
C ARG A 323 20.48 -23.67 32.61
N TYR A 324 21.36 -22.77 33.04
CA TYR A 324 22.82 -22.96 33.08
C TYR A 324 23.39 -22.13 34.22
#